data_AF-A0A4T1Y7T3-F1
#
_entry.id   AF-A0A4T1Y7T3-F1
#
_cell.length_a   1.000
_cell.length_b   1.000
_cell.length_c   1.000
_cell.angle_alpha   90.00
_cell.angle_beta   90.00
_cell.angle_gamma   90.00
#
_symmetry.space_group_name_H-M   'P 1'
#
loop_
_entity.id
_entity.type
_entity.pdbx_description
1 polymer ?
#
loop_
_entity_poly.entity_id
_entity_poly.type
_entity_poly.pdbx_seq_one_letter_code
_entity_poly.pdbx_strand_id
1 'polypeptide(L)'
;MELTMAKELIFIDWDDTLVNRENAEDFESVIDENNTIYQMSPMFIGAVEALKQLQEKYHVVIVSSRGDLNRIRQLQLQSYDLESSIMPLDSFTFEDNDNRLLFTRYGETNFPDKASFILYIQKMSGNKIKVFIDDDHTEIEAAQSKGIPTIHATHNKYLQNTEQFFSGLIHQVDNMELSHIFNKVAAEIRNNSRSISWGRQIAGFFSVHLPIAQSLENLASKLQRKSANEVSEEFDRYLKKIAYDPNKKGDIAVSLTKAKTAIDKHISAPIEIKEGQLFLNRMG
;
A
#
# COMPACT_ATOMS: atom_id res chain seq x y z
N MET A 1 -20.37 7.66 -21.78
CA MET A 1 -19.49 8.22 -20.74
C MET A 1 -19.02 7.06 -19.91
N GLU A 2 -17.76 6.65 -20.05
CA GLU A 2 -17.12 5.83 -19.04
C GLU A 2 -16.97 6.69 -17.79
N LEU A 3 -17.44 6.18 -16.65
CA LEU A 3 -17.09 6.72 -15.35
C LEU A 3 -15.65 6.28 -15.10
N THR A 4 -14.67 7.08 -15.48
CA THR A 4 -13.31 6.92 -14.96
C THR A 4 -13.41 7.02 -13.44
N MET A 5 -13.05 5.95 -12.74
CA MET A 5 -13.04 5.99 -11.28
C MET A 5 -11.95 6.96 -10.86
N ALA A 6 -12.32 7.98 -10.08
CA ALA A 6 -11.36 8.94 -9.54
C ALA A 6 -10.25 8.19 -8.78
N LYS A 7 -8.99 8.62 -8.97
CA LYS A 7 -7.85 7.96 -8.33
C LYS A 7 -8.02 7.93 -6.81
N GLU A 8 -7.68 6.80 -6.20
CA GLU A 8 -7.64 6.66 -4.75
C GLU A 8 -6.42 7.42 -4.17
N LEU A 9 -6.50 7.80 -2.89
CA LEU A 9 -5.44 8.52 -2.17
C LEU A 9 -4.48 7.55 -1.49
N ILE A 10 -3.18 7.75 -1.68
CA ILE A 10 -2.13 7.10 -0.89
C ILE A 10 -1.46 8.17 -0.05
N PHE A 11 -1.41 7.95 1.26
CA PHE A 11 -0.67 8.79 2.18
C PHE A 11 0.65 8.11 2.53
N ILE A 12 1.76 8.83 2.44
CA ILE A 12 3.08 8.31 2.77
C ILE A 12 3.77 9.30 3.70
N ASP A 13 4.28 8.82 4.83
CA ASP A 13 5.13 9.63 5.67
C ASP A 13 6.47 9.94 5.00
N TRP A 14 7.11 11.02 5.45
CA TRP A 14 8.41 11.41 4.94
C TRP A 14 9.58 10.81 5.73
N ASP A 15 9.67 11.11 7.02
CA ASP A 15 10.89 10.91 7.80
C ASP A 15 10.97 9.46 8.24
N ASP A 16 12.09 8.78 8.04
CA ASP A 16 12.26 7.35 8.34
C ASP A 16 11.33 6.39 7.56
N THR A 17 10.42 6.93 6.73
CA THR A 17 9.62 6.19 5.73
C THR A 17 10.17 6.34 4.30
N LEU A 18 10.33 7.57 3.78
CA LEU A 18 10.89 7.82 2.43
C LEU A 18 12.38 8.15 2.45
N VAL A 19 12.86 8.73 3.54
CA VAL A 19 14.26 9.11 3.75
C VAL A 19 14.77 8.51 5.06
N ASN A 20 16.07 8.21 5.14
CA ASN A 20 16.66 7.75 6.40
C ASN A 20 17.12 8.95 7.26
N ARG A 21 16.50 9.18 8.41
CA ARG A 21 16.87 10.29 9.29
C ARG A 21 18.12 9.99 10.12
N GLU A 22 18.36 8.73 10.48
CA GLU A 22 19.41 8.33 11.44
C GLU A 22 20.76 7.94 10.79
N ASN A 23 20.80 7.47 9.53
CA ASN A 23 22.04 7.05 8.84
C ASN A 23 22.52 8.06 7.77
N ALA A 24 22.68 9.32 8.16
CA ALA A 24 23.19 10.37 7.28
C ALA A 24 24.74 10.41 7.24
N GLU A 25 25.40 9.27 7.01
CA GLU A 25 26.82 9.32 6.59
C GLU A 25 26.93 9.87 5.16
N ASP A 26 25.87 9.69 4.37
CA ASP A 26 25.69 10.29 3.04
C ASP A 26 24.62 11.39 3.14
N PHE A 27 25.00 12.63 2.82
CA PHE A 27 24.07 13.73 2.58
C PHE A 27 24.02 14.03 1.09
N GLU A 28 22.85 14.42 0.60
CA GLU A 28 22.72 15.01 -0.71
C GLU A 28 22.52 16.52 -0.63
N SER A 29 23.04 17.20 -1.65
CA SER A 29 23.00 18.66 -1.75
C SER A 29 21.86 19.09 -2.65
N VAL A 30 20.97 19.91 -2.11
CA VAL A 30 19.85 20.53 -2.83
C VAL A 30 20.09 22.03 -2.88
N ILE A 31 19.83 22.66 -4.03
CA ILE A 31 20.12 24.08 -4.26
C ILE A 31 18.80 24.81 -4.55
N ASP A 32 18.59 25.96 -3.89
CA ASP A 32 17.43 26.83 -4.16
C ASP A 32 17.69 27.85 -5.27
N GLU A 33 16.65 28.65 -5.59
CA GLU A 33 16.74 29.75 -6.56
C GLU A 33 17.79 30.83 -6.23
N ASN A 34 18.28 30.90 -4.98
CA ASN A 34 19.26 31.87 -4.50
C ASN A 34 20.69 31.29 -4.43
N ASN A 35 20.90 30.06 -4.92
CA ASN A 35 22.15 29.30 -4.78
C ASN A 35 22.52 28.93 -3.32
N THR A 36 21.54 28.91 -2.43
CA THR A 36 21.71 28.36 -1.08
C THR A 36 21.76 26.85 -1.16
N ILE A 37 22.79 26.26 -0.57
CA ILE A 37 22.98 24.80 -0.53
C ILE A 37 22.39 24.25 0.77
N TYR A 38 21.48 23.30 0.65
CA TYR A 38 20.90 22.54 1.75
C TYR A 38 21.45 21.11 1.73
N GLN A 39 21.83 20.59 2.89
CA GLN A 39 22.19 19.18 3.06
C GLN A 39 20.97 18.42 3.57
N MET A 40 20.62 17.34 2.87
CA MET A 40 19.46 16.52 3.18
C MET A 40 19.83 15.05 3.25
N SER A 41 19.11 14.29 4.08
CA SER A 41 19.18 12.83 4.01
C SER A 41 18.68 12.35 2.64
N PRO A 42 19.41 11.45 1.96
CA PRO A 42 18.95 10.89 0.70
C PRO A 42 17.70 10.04 0.92
N MET A 43 16.90 9.90 -0.14
CA MET A 43 15.79 8.96 -0.16
C MET A 43 16.31 7.52 -0.09
N PHE A 44 15.52 6.62 0.50
CA PHE A 44 15.86 5.20 0.49
C PHE A 44 15.96 4.66 -0.96
N ILE A 45 16.85 3.69 -1.14
CA ILE A 45 17.01 2.97 -2.41
C ILE A 45 15.65 2.39 -2.83
N GLY A 46 15.22 2.73 -4.05
CA GLY A 46 13.94 2.29 -4.62
C GLY A 46 12.73 3.20 -4.30
N ALA A 47 12.85 4.14 -3.34
CA ALA A 47 11.73 5.01 -2.97
C ALA A 47 11.27 5.92 -4.14
N VAL A 48 12.22 6.52 -4.85
CA VAL A 48 11.94 7.37 -6.03
C VAL A 48 11.17 6.58 -7.10
N GLU A 49 11.63 5.37 -7.43
CA GLU A 49 10.98 4.53 -8.44
C GLU A 49 9.59 4.08 -7.99
N ALA A 50 9.42 3.75 -6.72
CA ALA A 50 8.11 3.42 -6.15
C ALA A 50 7.14 4.62 -6.26
N LEU A 51 7.59 5.84 -5.93
CA LEU A 51 6.77 7.05 -6.09
C LEU A 51 6.37 7.29 -7.55
N LYS A 52 7.30 7.11 -8.50
CA LYS A 52 7.02 7.23 -9.94
C LYS A 52 5.93 6.28 -10.41
N GLN A 53 5.93 5.04 -9.92
CA GLN A 53 4.90 4.07 -10.28
C GLN A 53 3.58 4.29 -9.54
N LEU A 54 3.62 4.78 -8.29
CA LEU A 54 2.42 5.04 -7.50
C LEU A 54 1.63 6.24 -8.05
N GLN A 55 2.31 7.33 -8.44
CA GLN A 55 1.64 8.54 -8.96
C GLN A 55 0.92 8.32 -10.31
N GLU A 56 1.34 7.31 -11.09
CA GLU A 56 0.63 6.91 -12.31
C GLU A 56 -0.80 6.44 -11.99
N LYS A 57 -0.99 5.73 -10.87
CA LYS A 57 -2.26 5.06 -10.52
C LYS A 57 -3.06 5.75 -9.42
N TYR A 58 -2.38 6.50 -8.55
CA TYR A 58 -2.94 7.03 -7.31
C TYR A 58 -2.57 8.49 -7.12
N HIS A 59 -3.37 9.22 -6.35
CA HIS A 59 -2.93 10.52 -5.82
C HIS A 59 -2.03 10.27 -4.62
N VAL A 60 -0.74 10.56 -4.78
CA VAL A 60 0.27 10.36 -3.72
C VAL A 60 0.41 11.64 -2.91
N VAL A 61 0.05 11.54 -1.64
CA VAL A 61 0.03 12.62 -0.67
C VAL A 61 1.09 12.35 0.40
N ILE A 62 2.01 13.29 0.55
CA ILE A 62 3.08 13.21 1.55
C ILE A 62 2.62 13.90 2.83
N VAL A 63 2.60 13.15 3.92
CA VAL A 63 2.24 13.65 5.25
C VAL A 63 3.49 13.71 6.13
N SER A 64 3.69 14.80 6.86
CA SER A 64 4.81 14.91 7.80
C SER A 64 4.48 15.91 8.89
N SER A 65 4.94 15.62 10.11
CA SER A 65 4.84 16.53 11.25
C SER A 65 5.75 17.76 11.13
N ARG A 66 6.69 17.75 10.17
CA ARG A 66 7.65 18.84 9.91
C ARG A 66 7.30 19.60 8.63
N GLY A 67 6.15 20.27 8.64
CA GLY A 67 5.63 21.00 7.47
C GLY A 67 6.52 22.17 7.03
N ASP A 68 7.30 22.73 7.95
CA ASP A 68 8.29 23.78 7.71
C ASP A 68 9.38 23.35 6.70
N LEU A 69 9.67 22.04 6.61
CA LEU A 69 10.66 21.50 5.68
C LEU A 69 10.12 21.21 4.28
N ASN A 70 8.80 21.33 4.06
CA ASN A 70 8.18 20.93 2.79
C ASN A 70 8.80 21.64 1.59
N ARG A 71 9.13 22.93 1.71
CA ARG A 71 9.74 23.69 0.61
C ARG A 71 11.09 23.10 0.18
N ILE A 72 11.92 22.67 1.13
CA ILE A 72 13.23 22.08 0.83
C ILE A 72 13.05 20.66 0.27
N ARG A 73 12.10 19.88 0.82
CA ARG A 73 11.73 18.55 0.32
C ARG A 73 11.19 18.58 -1.12
N GLN A 74 10.47 19.64 -1.51
CA GLN A 74 10.08 19.84 -2.91
C GLN A 74 11.29 19.98 -3.84
N LEU A 75 12.29 20.77 -3.44
CA LEU A 75 13.52 20.91 -4.22
C LEU A 75 14.27 19.57 -4.30
N GLN A 76 14.25 18.77 -3.22
CA GLN A 76 14.81 17.42 -3.21
C GLN A 76 14.13 16.52 -4.25
N LEU A 77 12.80 16.47 -4.26
CA LEU A 77 12.04 15.68 -5.24
C LEU A 77 12.25 16.16 -6.68
N GLN A 78 12.39 17.46 -6.91
CA GLN A 78 12.71 18.01 -8.22
C GLN A 78 14.04 17.49 -8.77
N SER A 79 15.04 17.24 -7.90
CA SER A 79 16.32 16.66 -8.31
C SER A 79 16.20 15.22 -8.81
N TYR A 80 15.08 14.54 -8.52
CA TYR A 80 14.74 13.19 -8.95
C TYR A 80 13.73 13.13 -10.11
N ASP A 81 13.45 14.26 -10.76
CA ASP A 81 12.40 14.43 -11.77
C ASP A 81 10.99 14.08 -11.24
N LEU A 82 10.73 14.38 -9.97
CA LEU A 82 9.41 14.24 -9.35
C LEU A 82 8.78 15.62 -9.15
N GLU A 83 7.72 15.90 -9.90
CA GLU A 83 6.96 17.13 -9.73
C GLU A 83 6.16 17.08 -8.42
N SER A 84 6.17 18.18 -7.67
CA SER A 84 5.47 18.25 -6.39
C SER A 84 4.88 19.63 -6.11
N SER A 85 3.82 19.67 -5.31
CA SER A 85 3.22 20.92 -4.82
C SER A 85 2.88 20.82 -3.32
N ILE A 86 2.75 21.96 -2.64
CA ILE A 86 2.25 22.01 -1.26
C ILE A 86 0.75 22.26 -1.33
N MET A 87 -0.03 21.36 -0.74
CA MET A 87 -1.49 21.47 -0.71
C MET A 87 -1.92 22.69 0.12
N PRO A 88 -2.90 23.47 -0.35
CA PRO A 88 -3.52 24.50 0.48
C PRO A 88 -4.33 23.86 1.63
N LEU A 89 -4.46 24.58 2.75
CA LEU A 89 -5.26 24.14 3.90
C LEU A 89 -6.77 24.27 3.64
N ASP A 90 -7.15 25.31 2.91
CA ASP A 90 -8.53 25.65 2.57
C ASP A 90 -8.79 25.37 1.09
N SER A 91 -9.79 24.54 0.80
CA SER A 91 -10.25 24.17 -0.54
C SER A 91 -9.16 23.60 -1.47
N PHE A 92 -9.17 22.28 -1.65
CA PHE A 92 -8.35 21.60 -2.65
C PHE A 92 -9.19 20.52 -3.35
N THR A 93 -8.83 20.22 -4.59
CA THR A 93 -9.39 19.15 -5.39
C THR A 93 -8.25 18.36 -5.99
N PHE A 94 -8.42 17.04 -6.10
CA PHE A 94 -7.49 16.23 -6.88
C PHE A 94 -8.04 16.10 -8.29
N GLU A 95 -7.27 16.52 -9.27
CA GLU A 95 -7.62 16.33 -10.68
C GLU A 95 -7.17 14.94 -11.12
N ASP A 96 -8.01 14.17 -11.83
CA ASP A 96 -7.73 12.77 -12.17
C ASP A 96 -6.38 12.56 -12.89
N ASN A 97 -5.94 13.55 -13.67
CA ASN A 97 -4.69 13.52 -14.43
C ASN A 97 -3.48 14.13 -13.69
N ASP A 98 -3.66 14.55 -12.43
CA ASP A 98 -2.58 15.11 -11.62
C ASP A 98 -1.71 13.98 -11.05
N ASN A 99 -0.50 13.88 -11.58
CA ASN A 99 0.53 12.94 -11.15
C ASN A 99 1.56 13.59 -10.21
N ARG A 100 1.34 14.83 -9.77
CA ARG A 100 2.27 15.50 -8.86
C ARG A 100 2.16 14.92 -7.46
N LEU A 101 3.29 14.86 -6.77
CA LEU A 101 3.34 14.53 -5.36
C LEU A 101 2.84 15.73 -4.54
N LEU A 102 2.00 15.48 -3.54
CA LEU A 102 1.32 16.54 -2.81
C LEU A 102 1.75 16.56 -1.35
N PHE A 103 2.54 17.56 -0.96
CA PHE A 103 2.89 17.76 0.44
C PHE A 103 1.73 18.37 1.21
N THR A 104 1.36 17.73 2.31
CA THR A 104 0.40 18.30 3.24
C THR A 104 1.04 19.34 4.16
N ARG A 105 0.20 20.19 4.75
CA ARG A 105 0.60 21.14 5.79
C ARG A 105 0.26 20.65 7.19
N TYR A 106 0.21 19.33 7.42
CA TYR A 106 -0.18 18.74 8.71
C TYR A 106 0.57 19.32 9.90
N GLY A 107 1.90 19.44 9.81
CA GLY A 107 2.75 20.04 10.86
C GLY A 107 2.46 21.52 11.18
N GLU A 108 1.59 22.18 10.43
CA GLU A 108 1.13 23.55 10.67
C GLU A 108 -0.29 23.61 11.25
N THR A 109 -0.86 22.46 11.59
CA THR A 109 -2.24 22.34 12.07
C THR A 109 -2.30 21.85 13.52
N ASN A 110 -3.47 21.98 14.13
CA ASN A 110 -3.74 21.48 15.49
C ASN A 110 -4.46 20.11 15.48
N PHE A 111 -4.34 19.34 14.40
CA PHE A 111 -4.89 17.98 14.40
C PHE A 111 -4.12 17.10 15.41
N PRO A 112 -4.81 16.22 16.15
CA PRO A 112 -4.18 15.46 17.23
C PRO A 112 -3.23 14.37 16.75
N ASP A 113 -3.40 13.88 15.51
CA ASP A 113 -2.62 12.83 14.88
C ASP A 113 -2.74 12.91 13.35
N LYS A 114 -1.83 12.27 12.60
CA LYS A 114 -1.86 12.27 11.12
C LYS A 114 -3.13 11.64 10.60
N ALA A 115 -3.59 10.57 11.24
CA ALA A 115 -4.80 9.85 10.84
C ALA A 115 -6.06 10.75 10.82
N SER A 116 -6.20 11.65 11.79
CA SER A 116 -7.30 12.61 11.87
C SER A 116 -7.24 13.63 10.73
N PHE A 117 -6.03 14.05 10.38
CA PHE A 117 -5.79 14.95 9.25
C PHE A 117 -6.05 14.26 7.90
N ILE A 118 -5.65 12.99 7.77
CA ILE A 118 -5.94 12.14 6.60
C ILE A 118 -7.45 12.00 6.38
N LEU A 119 -8.23 11.73 7.43
CA LEU A 119 -9.69 11.68 7.35
C LEU A 119 -10.31 13.04 7.01
N TYR A 120 -9.74 14.14 7.50
CA TYR A 120 -10.14 15.47 7.07
C TYR A 120 -9.93 15.64 5.56
N ILE A 121 -8.77 15.24 5.03
CA ILE A 121 -8.50 15.32 3.59
C ILE A 121 -9.50 14.49 2.79
N GLN A 122 -9.73 13.24 3.21
CA GLN A 122 -10.71 12.34 2.59
C GLN A 122 -12.10 12.97 2.55
N LYS A 123 -12.53 13.58 3.65
CA LYS A 123 -13.85 14.22 3.75
C LYS A 123 -13.96 15.42 2.80
N MET A 124 -12.88 16.19 2.64
CA MET A 124 -12.87 17.39 1.81
C MET A 124 -12.80 17.07 0.32
N SER A 125 -12.03 16.05 -0.09
CA SER A 125 -11.90 15.69 -1.50
C SER A 125 -12.95 14.71 -2.00
N GLY A 126 -13.48 13.86 -1.12
CA GLY A 126 -14.37 12.76 -1.50
C GLY A 126 -13.66 11.54 -2.11
N ASN A 127 -12.35 11.61 -2.33
CA ASN A 127 -11.56 10.46 -2.81
C ASN A 127 -11.46 9.39 -1.71
N LYS A 128 -11.49 8.11 -2.09
CA LYS A 128 -11.28 6.99 -1.17
C LYS A 128 -9.80 6.93 -0.77
N ILE A 129 -9.53 6.69 0.51
CA ILE A 129 -8.16 6.37 0.97
C ILE A 129 -7.85 4.93 0.58
N LYS A 130 -6.79 4.75 -0.21
CA LYS A 130 -6.23 3.44 -0.51
C LYS A 130 -5.45 2.92 0.68
N VAL A 131 -4.45 3.67 1.14
CA VAL A 131 -3.56 3.24 2.22
C VAL A 131 -2.81 4.43 2.82
N PHE A 132 -2.42 4.30 4.08
CA PHE A 132 -1.46 5.14 4.77
C PHE A 132 -0.19 4.34 5.09
N ILE A 133 0.97 4.90 4.79
CA ILE A 133 2.28 4.25 4.93
C ILE A 133 3.12 5.10 5.86
N ASP A 134 3.57 4.54 6.97
CA ASP A 134 4.32 5.23 8.02
C ASP A 134 5.23 4.22 8.73
N ASP A 135 6.36 4.68 9.26
CA ASP A 135 7.29 3.89 10.08
C ASP A 135 6.97 3.99 11.58
N ASP A 136 6.29 5.06 12.02
CA ASP A 136 5.91 5.25 13.42
C ASP A 136 4.74 4.33 13.78
N HIS A 137 5.02 3.40 14.69
CA HIS A 137 4.03 2.45 15.18
C HIS A 137 2.79 3.12 15.78
N THR A 138 2.96 4.25 16.47
CA THR A 138 1.89 5.02 17.10
C THR A 138 0.94 5.61 16.06
N GLU A 139 1.49 6.15 14.96
CA GLU A 139 0.70 6.70 13.84
C GLU A 139 -0.04 5.57 13.10
N ILE A 140 0.61 4.42 12.93
CA ILE A 140 -0.02 3.22 12.36
C ILE A 140 -1.18 2.73 13.23
N GLU A 141 -1.01 2.60 14.54
CA GLU A 141 -2.09 2.20 15.45
C GLU A 141 -3.25 3.22 15.45
N ALA A 142 -2.92 4.52 15.46
CA ALA A 142 -3.89 5.59 15.40
C ALA A 142 -4.72 5.54 14.10
N ALA A 143 -4.10 5.27 12.96
CA ALA A 143 -4.76 5.12 11.67
C ALA A 143 -5.64 3.86 11.61
N GLN A 144 -5.14 2.72 12.09
CA GLN A 144 -5.90 1.47 12.16
C GLN A 144 -7.15 1.60 13.05
N SER A 145 -7.04 2.28 14.19
CA SER A 145 -8.17 2.53 15.10
C SER A 145 -9.30 3.33 14.43
N LYS A 146 -8.97 4.11 13.40
CA LYS A 146 -9.89 4.91 12.59
C LYS A 146 -10.34 4.21 11.31
N GLY A 147 -9.95 2.96 11.11
CA GLY A 147 -10.32 2.16 9.93
C GLY A 147 -9.57 2.55 8.65
N ILE A 148 -8.47 3.30 8.75
CA ILE A 148 -7.61 3.61 7.62
C ILE A 148 -6.74 2.37 7.34
N PRO A 149 -6.70 1.85 6.10
CA PRO A 149 -5.78 0.78 5.77
C PRO A 149 -4.33 1.26 5.87
N THR A 150 -3.44 0.45 6.44
CA THR A 150 -2.06 0.86 6.72
C THR A 150 -1.01 -0.14 6.22
N ILE A 151 0.15 0.35 5.81
CA ILE A 151 1.38 -0.43 5.67
C ILE A 151 2.41 0.15 6.64
N HIS A 152 2.94 -0.69 7.53
CA HIS A 152 3.99 -0.28 8.47
C HIS A 152 5.37 -0.41 7.80
N ALA A 153 5.98 0.73 7.46
CA ALA A 153 7.28 0.82 6.80
C ALA A 153 8.41 0.59 7.81
N THR A 154 8.56 -0.65 8.28
CA THR A 154 9.62 -1.01 9.23
C THR A 154 10.96 -1.19 8.52
N HIS A 155 11.72 -0.11 8.45
CA HIS A 155 13.11 -0.18 8.03
C HIS A 155 13.94 -0.63 9.25
N ASN A 156 14.19 -1.94 9.38
CA ASN A 156 15.23 -2.41 10.31
C ASN A 156 16.51 -1.59 10.08
N LYS A 157 17.38 -1.47 11.11
CA LYS A 157 18.67 -0.73 11.04
C LYS A 157 19.56 -1.05 9.81
N TYR A 158 19.23 -2.09 9.06
CA TYR A 158 19.89 -2.51 7.83
C TYR A 158 19.16 -1.93 6.60
N LEU A 159 19.79 -0.93 5.98
CA LEU A 159 19.40 -0.37 4.67
C LEU A 159 19.16 -1.45 3.59
N GLN A 160 19.77 -2.63 3.71
CA GLN A 160 19.65 -3.72 2.73
C GLN A 160 18.22 -4.23 2.52
N ASN A 161 17.32 -4.02 3.48
CA ASN A 161 15.93 -4.45 3.34
C ASN A 161 15.01 -3.36 2.77
N THR A 162 15.49 -2.13 2.59
CA THR A 162 14.69 -1.01 2.09
C THR A 162 14.38 -1.17 0.61
N GLU A 163 15.35 -1.62 -0.19
CA GLU A 163 15.15 -1.93 -1.61
C GLU A 163 14.09 -3.04 -1.81
N GLN A 164 14.10 -4.07 -0.97
CA GLN A 164 13.09 -5.13 -1.00
C GLN A 164 11.70 -4.61 -0.61
N PHE A 165 11.63 -3.69 0.35
CA PHE A 165 10.37 -3.04 0.71
C PHE A 165 9.82 -2.23 -0.45
N PHE A 166 10.61 -1.34 -1.05
CA PHE A 166 10.16 -0.44 -2.13
C PHE A 166 9.87 -1.18 -3.44
N SER A 167 10.67 -2.19 -3.79
CA SER A 167 10.38 -3.05 -4.95
C SER A 167 9.07 -3.84 -4.80
N GLY A 168 8.70 -4.21 -3.56
CA GLY A 168 7.42 -4.85 -3.27
C GLY A 168 6.27 -3.88 -3.01
N LEU A 169 6.53 -2.58 -2.82
CA LEU A 169 5.55 -1.63 -2.28
C LEU A 169 4.30 -1.52 -3.15
N ILE A 170 4.47 -1.39 -4.47
CA ILE A 170 3.35 -1.31 -5.41
C ILE A 170 2.46 -2.55 -5.32
N HIS A 171 3.05 -3.75 -5.16
CA HIS A 171 2.30 -4.99 -4.99
C HIS A 171 1.57 -5.03 -3.65
N GLN A 172 2.17 -4.53 -2.57
CA GLN A 172 1.51 -4.42 -1.28
C GLN A 172 0.28 -3.51 -1.35
N VAL A 173 0.42 -2.35 -1.99
CA VAL A 173 -0.67 -1.38 -2.20
C VAL A 173 -1.78 -1.97 -3.06
N ASP A 174 -1.43 -2.48 -4.25
CA ASP A 174 -2.40 -2.99 -5.23
C ASP A 174 -3.15 -4.21 -4.68
N ASN A 175 -2.49 -5.07 -3.91
CA ASN A 175 -3.05 -6.35 -3.47
C ASN A 175 -3.53 -6.37 -2.01
N MET A 176 -3.57 -5.23 -1.33
CA MET A 176 -3.88 -5.16 0.10
C MET A 176 -5.25 -5.79 0.44
N GLU A 177 -6.28 -5.50 -0.34
CA GLU A 177 -7.63 -6.06 -0.14
C GLU A 177 -7.62 -7.58 -0.33
N LEU A 178 -6.91 -8.09 -1.33
CA LEU A 178 -6.75 -9.54 -1.56
C LEU A 178 -6.00 -10.22 -0.41
N SER A 179 -4.95 -9.58 0.10
CA SER A 179 -4.19 -10.09 1.25
C SER A 179 -5.08 -10.18 2.49
N HIS A 180 -5.90 -9.16 2.75
CA HIS A 180 -6.88 -9.18 3.84
C HIS A 180 -7.90 -10.31 3.68
N ILE A 181 -8.41 -10.52 2.46
CA ILE A 181 -9.36 -11.61 2.17
C ILE A 181 -8.74 -12.97 2.51
N PHE A 182 -7.51 -13.24 2.06
CA PHE A 182 -6.83 -14.52 2.37
C PHE A 182 -6.62 -14.72 3.87
N ASN A 183 -6.15 -13.68 4.57
CA ASN A 183 -5.97 -13.73 6.02
C ASN A 183 -7.30 -13.96 6.76
N LYS A 184 -8.39 -13.34 6.31
CA LYS A 184 -9.73 -13.53 6.89
C LYS A 184 -10.23 -14.96 6.73
N VAL A 185 -10.09 -15.54 5.53
CA VAL A 185 -10.46 -16.95 5.31
C VAL A 185 -9.59 -17.87 6.16
N ALA A 186 -8.29 -17.63 6.24
CA ALA A 186 -7.39 -18.40 7.10
C ALA A 186 -7.82 -18.34 8.58
N ALA A 187 -8.16 -17.15 9.08
CA ALA A 187 -8.64 -16.95 10.44
C ALA A 187 -9.97 -17.68 10.71
N GLU A 188 -10.92 -17.63 9.77
CA GLU A 188 -12.20 -18.33 9.88
C GLU A 188 -12.02 -19.85 10.01
N ILE A 189 -11.16 -20.44 9.16
CA ILE A 189 -10.82 -21.86 9.23
C ILE A 189 -10.26 -22.20 10.62
N ARG A 190 -9.36 -21.38 11.15
CA ARG A 190 -8.74 -21.62 12.46
C ARG A 190 -9.70 -21.43 13.62
N ASN A 191 -10.54 -20.41 13.61
CA ASN A 191 -11.52 -20.18 14.67
C ASN A 191 -12.51 -21.34 14.75
N ASN A 192 -13.01 -21.82 13.61
CA ASN A 192 -13.89 -22.98 13.58
C ASN A 192 -13.19 -24.28 14.01
N SER A 193 -11.88 -24.42 13.75
CA SER A 193 -11.09 -25.57 14.24
C SER A 193 -10.90 -25.61 15.77
N ARG A 194 -11.03 -24.46 16.46
CA ARG A 194 -10.82 -24.32 17.91
C ARG A 194 -12.11 -24.42 18.74
N SER A 195 -13.29 -24.49 18.11
CA SER A 195 -14.59 -24.56 18.81
C SER A 195 -14.78 -25.89 19.56
N ILE A 196 -14.89 -25.82 20.89
CA ILE A 196 -14.99 -26.99 21.80
C ILE A 196 -16.31 -27.77 21.64
N SER A 197 -17.42 -27.10 21.27
CA SER A 197 -18.73 -27.76 21.09
C SER A 197 -18.82 -28.58 19.80
N TRP A 198 -17.96 -28.28 18.81
CA TRP A 198 -17.88 -28.95 17.51
C TRP A 198 -16.66 -29.88 17.38
N GLY A 199 -15.64 -29.67 18.22
CA GLY A 199 -14.33 -30.35 18.15
C GLY A 199 -14.36 -31.88 18.35
N ARG A 200 -15.39 -32.45 18.97
CA ARG A 200 -15.54 -33.92 19.11
C ARG A 200 -16.30 -34.59 17.95
N GLN A 201 -17.11 -33.85 17.20
CA GLN A 201 -17.95 -34.42 16.13
C GLN A 201 -17.35 -34.25 14.73
N ILE A 202 -16.45 -33.29 14.52
CA ILE A 202 -16.00 -32.93 13.16
C ILE A 202 -14.47 -32.77 13.05
N ALA A 203 -13.73 -33.41 13.96
CA ALA A 203 -12.26 -33.37 14.03
C ALA A 203 -11.59 -33.66 12.68
N GLY A 204 -12.17 -34.54 11.84
CA GLY A 204 -11.63 -34.86 10.53
C GLY A 204 -11.65 -33.69 9.53
N PHE A 205 -12.71 -32.89 9.50
CA PHE A 205 -12.80 -31.76 8.56
C PHE A 205 -11.83 -30.66 8.99
N PHE A 206 -11.91 -30.17 10.22
CA PHE A 206 -11.09 -29.03 10.64
C PHE A 206 -9.60 -29.35 10.80
N SER A 207 -9.24 -30.59 11.15
CA SER A 207 -7.84 -31.03 11.16
C SER A 207 -7.21 -30.95 9.77
N VAL A 208 -7.95 -31.36 8.72
CA VAL A 208 -7.48 -31.25 7.33
C VAL A 208 -7.35 -29.80 6.87
N HIS A 209 -8.22 -28.90 7.37
CA HIS A 209 -8.24 -27.50 6.95
C HIS A 209 -7.26 -26.59 7.72
N LEU A 210 -6.75 -27.02 8.89
CA LEU A 210 -5.77 -26.22 9.64
C LEU A 210 -4.45 -25.99 8.87
N PRO A 211 -3.81 -27.01 8.24
CA PRO A 211 -2.66 -26.80 7.34
C PRO A 211 -3.00 -25.95 6.12
N ILE A 212 -4.23 -26.05 5.64
CA ILE A 212 -4.77 -25.30 4.50
C ILE A 212 -4.87 -23.79 4.85
N ALA A 213 -5.15 -23.42 6.11
CA ALA A 213 -5.14 -22.03 6.56
C ALA A 213 -3.75 -21.40 6.47
N GLN A 214 -2.68 -22.13 6.82
CA GLN A 214 -1.30 -21.65 6.67
C GLN A 214 -0.95 -21.39 5.20
N SER A 215 -1.47 -22.22 4.28
CA SER A 215 -1.28 -22.00 2.85
C SER A 215 -1.90 -20.68 2.38
N LEU A 216 -3.05 -20.27 2.93
CA LEU A 216 -3.67 -18.99 2.59
C LEU A 216 -2.87 -17.80 3.12
N GLU A 217 -2.30 -17.90 4.32
CA GLU A 217 -1.39 -16.87 4.84
C GLU A 217 -0.12 -16.75 4.00
N ASN A 218 0.41 -17.88 3.52
CA ASN A 218 1.55 -17.86 2.60
C ASN A 218 1.20 -17.14 1.29
N LEU A 219 -0.01 -17.36 0.75
CA LEU A 219 -0.49 -16.62 -0.43
C LEU A 219 -0.67 -15.12 -0.11
N ALA A 220 -1.21 -14.79 1.06
CA ALA A 220 -1.35 -13.40 1.52
C ALA A 220 0.01 -12.69 1.64
N SER A 221 1.04 -13.38 2.12
CA SER A 221 2.41 -12.87 2.20
C SER A 221 3.06 -12.74 0.81
N LYS A 222 2.80 -13.68 -0.10
CA LYS A 222 3.31 -13.61 -1.49
C LYS A 222 2.79 -12.39 -2.25
N LEU A 223 1.54 -11.97 -2.01
CA LEU A 223 0.96 -10.77 -2.63
C LEU A 223 1.74 -9.48 -2.34
N GLN A 224 2.57 -9.46 -1.28
CA GLN A 224 3.43 -8.33 -0.96
C GLN A 224 4.63 -8.19 -1.91
N ARG A 225 4.91 -9.20 -2.75
CA ARG A 225 6.14 -9.28 -3.56
C ARG A 225 5.90 -9.74 -5.00
N LYS A 226 4.67 -10.10 -5.34
CA LYS A 226 4.28 -10.71 -6.62
C LYS A 226 2.97 -10.10 -7.11
N SER A 227 2.74 -10.19 -8.41
CA SER A 227 1.46 -9.76 -9.00
C SER A 227 0.29 -10.61 -8.51
N ALA A 228 -0.91 -10.01 -8.47
CA ALA A 228 -2.14 -10.74 -8.17
C ALA A 228 -2.35 -11.95 -9.09
N ASN A 229 -1.99 -11.81 -10.37
CA ASN A 229 -2.13 -12.87 -11.38
C ASN A 229 -1.33 -14.12 -11.01
N GLU A 230 -0.04 -13.96 -10.69
CA GLU A 230 0.80 -15.09 -10.28
C GLU A 230 0.26 -15.80 -9.03
N VAL A 231 -0.18 -15.04 -8.04
CA VAL A 231 -0.71 -15.60 -6.79
C VAL A 231 -2.09 -16.24 -7.01
N SER A 232 -2.90 -15.71 -7.92
CA SER A 232 -4.21 -16.26 -8.27
C SER A 232 -4.10 -17.65 -8.90
N GLU A 233 -3.15 -17.87 -9.80
CA GLU A 233 -2.91 -19.22 -10.34
C GLU A 233 -2.52 -20.23 -9.25
N GLU A 234 -1.79 -19.78 -8.24
CA GLU A 234 -1.47 -20.60 -7.07
C GLU A 234 -2.69 -20.84 -6.19
N PHE A 235 -3.55 -19.83 -6.01
CA PHE A 235 -4.83 -19.99 -5.33
C PHE A 235 -5.75 -20.98 -6.04
N ASP A 236 -5.82 -20.95 -7.38
CA ASP A 236 -6.59 -21.92 -8.16
C ASP A 236 -6.05 -23.35 -8.03
N ARG A 237 -4.72 -23.51 -7.98
CA ARG A 237 -4.09 -24.80 -7.66
C ARG A 237 -4.42 -25.26 -6.24
N TYR A 238 -4.43 -24.33 -5.28
CA TYR A 238 -4.85 -24.59 -3.91
C TYR A 238 -6.32 -25.04 -3.84
N LEU A 239 -7.25 -24.37 -4.53
CA LEU A 239 -8.66 -24.75 -4.59
C LEU A 239 -8.84 -26.16 -5.17
N LYS A 240 -8.11 -26.51 -6.23
CA LYS A 240 -8.08 -27.86 -6.79
C LYS A 240 -7.57 -28.89 -5.78
N LYS A 241 -6.48 -28.59 -5.06
CA LYS A 241 -5.88 -29.48 -4.06
C LYS A 241 -6.85 -29.86 -2.94
N ILE A 242 -7.75 -28.95 -2.56
CA ILE A 242 -8.72 -29.17 -1.49
C ILE A 242 -10.05 -29.74 -2.00
N ALA A 243 -10.14 -30.10 -3.30
CA ALA A 243 -11.36 -30.54 -3.96
C ALA A 243 -12.54 -29.59 -3.70
N TYR A 244 -12.27 -28.28 -3.82
CA TYR A 244 -13.26 -27.23 -3.60
C TYR A 244 -14.46 -27.39 -4.54
N ASP A 245 -15.67 -27.34 -3.97
CA ASP A 245 -16.94 -27.32 -4.70
C ASP A 245 -17.72 -26.05 -4.32
N PRO A 246 -17.94 -25.10 -5.25
CA PRO A 246 -18.66 -23.86 -4.99
C PRO A 246 -20.14 -24.08 -4.61
N ASN A 247 -20.71 -25.25 -4.92
CA ASN A 247 -22.12 -25.56 -4.64
C ASN A 247 -22.32 -26.24 -3.28
N LYS A 248 -21.23 -26.61 -2.60
CA LYS A 248 -21.30 -27.28 -1.30
C LYS A 248 -21.80 -26.30 -0.24
N LYS A 249 -22.79 -26.73 0.55
CA LYS A 249 -23.31 -25.95 1.68
C LYS A 249 -22.28 -25.97 2.83
N GLY A 250 -21.84 -24.79 3.26
CA GLY A 250 -20.98 -24.61 4.43
C GLY A 250 -20.25 -23.27 4.43
N ASP A 251 -19.99 -22.72 5.61
CA ASP A 251 -19.43 -21.37 5.79
C ASP A 251 -18.08 -21.19 5.08
N ILE A 252 -17.19 -22.19 5.17
CA ILE A 252 -15.88 -22.16 4.51
C ILE A 252 -16.02 -22.15 2.98
N ALA A 253 -16.94 -22.95 2.41
CA ALA A 253 -17.16 -22.97 0.98
C ALA A 253 -17.64 -21.59 0.49
N VAL A 254 -18.57 -20.97 1.21
CA VAL A 254 -19.04 -19.61 0.93
C VAL A 254 -17.90 -18.58 1.00
N SER A 255 -17.04 -18.66 2.01
CA SER A 255 -15.90 -17.75 2.18
C SER A 255 -14.86 -17.93 1.07
N LEU A 256 -14.57 -19.15 0.64
CA LEU A 256 -13.71 -19.45 -0.50
C LEU A 256 -14.32 -18.97 -1.83
N THR A 257 -15.63 -19.15 -2.04
CA THR A 257 -16.34 -18.62 -3.22
C THR A 257 -16.24 -17.10 -3.28
N LYS A 258 -16.47 -16.43 -2.15
CA LYS A 258 -16.35 -14.97 -2.05
C LYS A 258 -14.92 -14.51 -2.35
N ALA A 259 -13.92 -15.18 -1.79
CA ALA A 259 -12.52 -14.88 -2.06
C ALA A 259 -12.19 -15.06 -3.54
N LYS A 260 -12.56 -16.19 -4.15
CA LYS A 260 -12.36 -16.45 -5.57
C LYS A 260 -13.02 -15.39 -6.45
N THR A 261 -14.28 -15.06 -6.17
CA THR A 261 -15.00 -14.01 -6.91
C THR A 261 -14.32 -12.64 -6.79
N ALA A 262 -13.83 -12.29 -5.59
CA ALA A 262 -13.12 -11.03 -5.38
C ALA A 262 -11.79 -10.99 -6.15
N ILE A 263 -11.03 -12.08 -6.17
CA ILE A 263 -9.79 -12.22 -6.94
C ILE A 263 -10.08 -12.10 -8.44
N ASP A 264 -11.09 -12.82 -8.93
CA ASP A 264 -11.46 -12.79 -10.34
C ASP A 264 -11.86 -11.37 -10.76
N LYS A 265 -12.61 -10.65 -9.91
CA LYS A 265 -12.92 -9.23 -10.13
C LYS A 265 -11.69 -8.33 -10.08
N HIS A 266 -10.76 -8.57 -9.15
CA HIS A 266 -9.52 -7.81 -9.03
C HIS A 266 -8.65 -7.93 -10.29
N ILE A 267 -8.60 -9.12 -10.88
CA ILE A 267 -7.80 -9.42 -12.08
C ILE A 267 -8.49 -8.94 -13.36
N SER A 268 -9.83 -9.06 -13.41
CA SER A 268 -10.62 -8.67 -14.58
C SER A 268 -11.06 -7.21 -14.59
N ALA A 269 -10.93 -6.50 -13.46
CA ALA A 269 -11.01 -5.05 -13.47
C ALA A 269 -10.01 -4.53 -14.49
N PRO A 270 -10.41 -3.59 -15.38
CA PRO A 270 -9.49 -3.02 -16.35
C PRO A 270 -8.37 -2.34 -15.57
N ILE A 271 -7.26 -3.05 -15.39
CA ILE A 271 -5.97 -2.46 -15.13
C ILE A 271 -5.75 -1.66 -16.41
N GLU A 272 -5.76 -0.33 -16.32
CA GLU A 272 -5.25 0.54 -17.39
C GLU A 272 -3.97 -0.11 -17.90
N ILE A 273 -4.09 -0.67 -19.09
CA ILE A 273 -3.03 -1.46 -19.69
C ILE A 273 -1.88 -0.47 -19.83
N LYS A 274 -0.75 -0.78 -19.19
CA LYS A 274 0.55 -0.22 -19.56
C LYS A 274 0.81 -0.62 -21.00
N GLU A 275 0.23 0.10 -21.96
CA GLU A 275 0.69 0.06 -23.34
C GLU A 275 2.03 0.80 -23.39
N GLY A 276 3.11 0.01 -23.25
CA GLY A 276 4.35 0.27 -23.97
C GLY A 276 5.37 1.23 -23.35
N GLN A 277 5.89 0.94 -22.15
CA GLN A 277 7.31 1.23 -21.91
C GLN A 277 8.15 0.13 -22.56
N LEU A 278 8.32 0.24 -23.88
CA LEU A 278 9.45 -0.37 -24.58
C LEU A 278 10.71 0.38 -24.15
N PHE A 279 11.30 0.00 -23.03
CA PHE A 279 12.71 0.29 -22.81
C PHE A 279 13.55 -0.55 -23.79
N LEU A 280 14.03 0.16 -24.80
CA LEU A 280 15.23 -0.07 -25.61
C LEU A 280 15.31 -1.34 -26.48
N ASN A 281 15.22 -1.11 -27.79
CA ASN A 281 16.15 -1.73 -28.74
C ASN A 281 16.51 -0.78 -29.90
N ARG A 282 17.73 -0.23 -29.79
CA ARG A 282 18.78 -0.08 -30.81
C ARG A 282 18.50 0.58 -32.19
N MET A 283 19.34 1.59 -32.43
CA MET A 283 19.95 2.09 -33.68
C MET A 283 19.09 2.94 -34.63
N GLY A 284 19.44 4.22 -34.65
CA GLY A 284 19.20 5.23 -35.69
C GLY A 284 20.09 6.43 -35.41
#